data_AF-A0A540N1W3-F1
#
_entry.id   AF-A0A540N1W3-F1
#
_cell.length_a   1.000
_cell.length_b   1.000
_cell.length_c   1.000
_cell.angle_alpha   90.00
_cell.angle_beta   90.00
_cell.angle_gamma   90.00
#
_symmetry.space_group_name_H-M   'P 1'
#
loop_
_entity.id
_entity.type
_entity.pdbx_description
1 polymer ?
#
loop_
_entity_poly.entity_id
_entity_poly.type
_entity_poly.pdbx_seq_one_letter_code
_entity_poly.pdbx_strand_id
1 'polypeptide(L)'
;MESSSSSASSDGLNLKEGSIVDPFLVEALQNPRHRLTILRMELDIQRFLKSPDQQLFEFQHFPTSYLRLAAHRVSQHYGLQTMVQDWGSDGQGNRILVRKTAESKYPAIQLSEIPAKQSENNRHEQIKIVIKPRSDKK
;
A
#
# COMPACT_ATOMS: atom_id res chain seq x y z
N MET A 1 -5.55 32.30 -25.35
CA MET A 1 -5.82 31.46 -24.17
C MET A 1 -5.97 30.03 -24.68
N GLU A 2 -4.90 29.24 -24.70
CA GLU A 2 -5.03 27.78 -24.91
C GLU A 2 -4.06 27.09 -23.95
N SER A 3 -4.65 26.49 -22.92
CA SER A 3 -4.00 25.68 -21.91
C SER A 3 -3.81 24.28 -22.47
N SER A 4 -2.57 23.78 -22.49
CA SER A 4 -2.29 22.37 -22.74
C SER A 4 -1.38 21.86 -21.63
N SER A 5 -2.02 21.44 -20.53
CA SER A 5 -1.41 20.64 -19.48
C SER A 5 -1.03 19.28 -20.07
N SER A 6 0.26 19.06 -20.30
CA SER A 6 0.81 17.74 -20.60
C SER A 6 0.67 16.87 -19.35
N SER A 7 -0.35 16.02 -19.37
CA SER A 7 -0.48 14.89 -18.46
C SER A 7 0.73 13.98 -18.63
N ALA A 8 1.55 13.90 -17.59
CA ALA A 8 2.63 12.93 -17.50
C ALA A 8 2.02 11.53 -17.35
N SER A 9 1.82 10.88 -18.49
CA SER A 9 1.57 9.45 -18.62
C SER A 9 2.73 8.69 -17.97
N SER A 10 2.53 8.28 -16.73
CA SER A 10 3.42 7.37 -16.01
C SER A 10 2.85 5.97 -16.13
N ASP A 11 2.85 5.45 -17.37
CA ASP A 11 2.42 4.09 -17.68
C ASP A 11 3.59 3.25 -18.20
N GLY A 12 3.82 2.13 -17.50
CA GLY A 12 4.58 0.97 -17.96
C GLY A 12 6.09 1.19 -17.97
N LEU A 13 6.94 0.30 -17.45
CA LEU A 13 6.87 -1.14 -17.58
C LEU A 13 7.75 -1.74 -16.47
N ASN A 14 7.17 -2.49 -15.52
CA ASN A 14 7.93 -3.53 -14.83
C ASN A 14 7.06 -4.78 -14.65
N LEU A 15 6.48 -5.21 -15.77
CA LEU A 15 5.81 -6.50 -15.94
C LEU A 15 6.90 -7.54 -16.29
N LYS A 16 7.76 -7.87 -15.33
CA LYS A 16 8.66 -9.03 -15.42
C LYS A 16 9.34 -9.24 -14.07
N GLU A 17 8.69 -9.96 -13.17
CA GLU A 17 9.34 -11.02 -12.38
C GLU A 17 8.30 -11.59 -11.41
N GLY A 18 7.64 -12.68 -11.77
CA GLY A 18 6.77 -13.42 -10.85
C GLY A 18 7.53 -14.17 -9.74
N SER A 19 8.73 -13.69 -9.34
CA SER A 19 9.60 -14.40 -8.39
C SER A 19 10.57 -13.49 -7.61
N ILE A 20 10.95 -12.31 -8.14
CA ILE A 20 11.81 -11.37 -7.43
C ILE A 20 10.96 -10.22 -6.87
N VAL A 21 10.92 -10.16 -5.54
CA VAL A 21 10.37 -9.00 -4.82
C VAL A 21 11.16 -7.76 -5.23
N ASP A 22 10.45 -6.66 -5.50
CA ASP A 22 11.05 -5.40 -5.94
C ASP A 22 12.20 -4.96 -4.99
N PRO A 23 13.39 -4.60 -5.51
CA PRO A 23 14.53 -4.18 -4.70
C PRO A 23 14.20 -3.04 -3.72
N PHE A 24 13.32 -2.10 -4.11
CA PHE A 24 12.86 -1.03 -3.24
C PHE A 24 12.15 -1.58 -2.00
N LEU A 25 11.27 -2.58 -2.17
CA LEU A 25 10.57 -3.19 -1.05
C LEU A 25 11.54 -3.93 -0.14
N VAL A 26 12.50 -4.66 -0.72
CA VAL A 26 13.55 -5.36 0.06
C VAL A 26 14.36 -4.38 0.91
N GLU A 27 14.78 -3.25 0.34
CA GLU A 27 15.52 -2.21 1.06
C GLU A 27 14.65 -1.54 2.13
N ALA A 28 13.41 -1.20 1.79
CA ALA A 28 12.49 -0.53 2.71
C ALA A 28 12.15 -1.41 3.92
N LEU A 29 12.10 -2.73 3.75
CA LEU A 29 11.88 -3.70 4.82
C LEU A 29 13.09 -3.85 5.76
N GLN A 30 14.27 -3.36 5.41
CA GLN A 30 15.43 -3.29 6.32
C GLN A 30 15.32 -2.16 7.33
N ASN A 31 14.57 -1.10 7.01
CA ASN A 31 14.35 0.01 7.92
C ASN A 31 13.12 -0.28 8.80
N PRO A 32 13.25 -0.38 10.14
CA PRO A 32 12.14 -0.78 11.02
C PRO A 32 10.95 0.19 10.95
N ARG A 33 11.20 1.49 10.74
CA ARG A 33 10.15 2.50 10.63
C ARG A 33 9.35 2.36 9.32
N HIS A 34 10.05 2.08 8.22
CA HIS A 34 9.40 1.90 6.92
C HIS A 34 8.74 0.52 6.83
N ARG A 35 9.38 -0.52 7.37
CA ARG A 35 8.85 -1.89 7.46
C ARG A 35 7.44 -1.91 8.04
N LEU A 36 7.22 -1.28 9.19
CA LEU A 36 5.89 -1.25 9.79
C LEU A 36 4.84 -0.65 8.84
N THR A 37 5.17 0.47 8.20
CA THR A 37 4.24 1.15 7.29
C THR A 37 3.96 0.31 6.04
N ILE A 38 4.97 -0.35 5.47
CA ILE A 38 4.83 -1.22 4.29
C ILE A 38 4.00 -2.46 4.61
N LEU A 39 4.25 -3.11 5.74
CA LEU A 39 3.45 -4.26 6.17
C LEU A 39 2.00 -3.87 6.45
N ARG A 40 1.75 -2.63 6.90
CA ARG A 40 0.39 -2.12 7.03
C ARG A 40 -0.30 -2.00 5.67
N MET A 41 0.38 -1.42 4.68
CA MET A 41 -0.15 -1.34 3.31
C MET A 41 -0.41 -2.74 2.73
N GLU A 42 0.48 -3.70 2.95
CA GLU A 42 0.28 -5.10 2.52
C GLU A 42 -1.00 -5.69 3.13
N LEU A 43 -1.21 -5.55 4.44
CA LEU A 43 -2.41 -6.04 5.10
C LEU A 43 -3.69 -5.40 4.56
N ASP A 44 -3.66 -4.11 4.24
CA ASP A 44 -4.80 -3.42 3.61
C ASP A 44 -5.13 -4.03 2.24
N ILE A 45 -4.10 -4.31 1.43
CA ILE A 45 -4.25 -4.98 0.13
C ILE A 45 -4.77 -6.40 0.27
N GLN A 46 -4.25 -7.18 1.22
CA GLN A 46 -4.72 -8.54 1.47
C GLN A 46 -6.20 -8.56 1.87
N ARG A 47 -6.64 -7.61 2.72
CA ARG A 47 -8.06 -7.44 3.07
C ARG A 47 -8.91 -7.10 1.84
N PHE A 48 -8.42 -6.19 1.01
CA PHE A 48 -9.08 -5.82 -0.24
C PHE A 48 -9.21 -7.02 -1.20
N LEU A 49 -8.15 -7.82 -1.38
CA LEU A 49 -8.17 -9.02 -2.20
C LEU A 49 -9.17 -10.06 -1.70
N LYS A 50 -9.30 -10.25 -0.38
CA LYS A 50 -10.28 -11.17 0.24
C LYS A 50 -11.74 -10.75 0.03
N SER A 51 -12.00 -9.49 -0.30
CA SER A 51 -13.36 -8.96 -0.44
C SER A 51 -13.79 -8.97 -1.92
N PRO A 52 -14.54 -9.98 -2.42
CA PRO A 52 -14.89 -10.08 -3.85
C PRO A 52 -15.75 -8.92 -4.34
N ASP A 53 -16.55 -8.32 -3.45
CA ASP A 53 -17.48 -7.23 -3.76
C ASP A 53 -16.77 -5.89 -4.03
N GLN A 54 -15.51 -5.75 -3.58
CA GLN A 54 -14.72 -4.55 -3.79
C GLN A 54 -13.77 -4.73 -4.99
N GLN A 55 -13.99 -3.91 -6.02
CA GLN A 55 -13.14 -3.86 -7.24
C GLN A 55 -12.11 -2.73 -7.21
N LEU A 56 -12.39 -1.69 -6.43
CA LEU A 56 -11.54 -0.53 -6.22
C LEU A 56 -11.28 -0.33 -4.73
N PHE A 57 -10.06 0.07 -4.41
CA PHE A 57 -9.61 0.41 -3.08
C PHE A 57 -8.86 1.74 -3.13
N GLU A 58 -9.11 2.61 -2.16
CA GLU A 58 -8.41 3.88 -2.02
C GLU A 58 -7.49 3.81 -0.82
N PHE A 59 -6.21 4.14 -1.05
CA PHE A 59 -5.30 4.38 0.05
C PHE A 59 -5.58 5.72 0.72
N GLN A 60 -5.35 5.75 2.04
CA GLN A 60 -5.25 7.00 2.78
C GLN A 60 -4.19 7.93 2.18
N HIS A 61 -4.34 9.23 2.43
CA HIS A 61 -3.35 10.21 2.01
C HIS A 61 -1.97 9.91 2.63
N PHE A 62 -0.95 9.82 1.79
CA PHE A 62 0.43 9.62 2.21
C PHE A 62 1.23 10.93 2.13
N PRO A 63 1.80 11.40 3.24
CA PRO A 63 2.42 12.73 3.32
C PRO A 63 3.76 12.84 2.57
N THR A 64 4.41 11.71 2.26
CA THR A 64 5.72 11.70 1.61
C THR A 64 5.69 10.96 0.29
N SER A 65 6.51 11.39 -0.67
CA SER A 65 6.69 10.70 -1.95
C SER A 65 7.18 9.25 -1.76
N TYR A 66 7.96 8.98 -0.71
CA TYR A 66 8.44 7.64 -0.38
C TYR A 66 7.29 6.68 -0.04
N LEU A 67 6.35 7.11 0.82
CA LEU A 67 5.20 6.28 1.19
C LEU A 67 4.24 6.07 0.02
N ARG A 68 4.08 7.10 -0.83
CA ARG A 68 3.33 6.98 -2.08
C ARG A 68 3.95 5.92 -2.99
N LEU A 69 5.26 5.98 -3.21
CA LEU A 69 5.99 4.98 -4.00
C LEU A 69 5.85 3.58 -3.39
N ALA A 70 5.96 3.45 -2.07
CA ALA A 70 5.76 2.18 -1.40
C ALA A 70 4.36 1.60 -1.65
N ALA A 71 3.30 2.40 -1.55
CA ALA A 71 1.95 1.96 -1.85
C ALA A 71 1.84 1.41 -3.29
N HIS A 72 2.42 2.10 -4.27
CA HIS A 72 2.49 1.62 -5.64
C HIS A 72 3.18 0.26 -5.76
N ARG A 73 4.37 0.13 -5.17
CA ARG A 73 5.18 -1.10 -5.26
C ARG A 73 4.51 -2.29 -4.56
N VAL A 74 3.91 -2.06 -3.38
CA VAL A 74 3.17 -3.11 -2.67
C VAL A 74 1.98 -3.56 -3.50
N SER A 75 1.19 -2.66 -4.10
CA SER A 75 0.07 -3.04 -4.97
C SER A 75 0.51 -3.82 -6.21
N GLN A 76 1.57 -3.37 -6.87
CA GLN A 76 2.12 -4.04 -8.04
C GLN A 76 2.61 -5.46 -7.73
N HIS A 77 3.20 -5.65 -6.54
CA HIS A 77 3.64 -6.96 -6.07
C HIS A 77 2.48 -7.98 -5.97
N TYR A 78 1.25 -7.51 -5.72
CA TYR A 78 0.03 -8.33 -5.71
C TYR A 78 -0.68 -8.40 -7.08
N GLY A 79 -0.05 -7.91 -8.15
CA GLY A 79 -0.64 -7.86 -9.50
C GLY A 79 -1.79 -6.86 -9.62
N LEU A 80 -1.88 -5.86 -8.73
CA LEU A 80 -2.93 -4.85 -8.76
C LEU A 80 -2.51 -3.63 -9.58
N GLN A 81 -3.48 -3.04 -10.28
CA GLN A 81 -3.26 -1.78 -10.99
C GLN A 81 -3.38 -0.61 -10.03
N THR A 82 -2.44 0.33 -10.09
CA THR A 82 -2.49 1.56 -9.29
C THR A 82 -2.70 2.78 -10.16
N MET A 83 -3.51 3.71 -9.68
CA MET A 83 -3.78 4.98 -10.33
C MET A 83 -3.65 6.11 -9.32
N VAL A 84 -3.19 7.28 -9.75
CA VAL A 84 -3.18 8.47 -8.91
C VAL A 84 -4.36 9.34 -9.31
N GLN A 85 -5.19 9.71 -8.32
CA GLN A 85 -6.28 10.64 -8.53
C GLN A 85 -5.96 11.98 -7.86
N ASP A 86 -5.83 13.00 -8.70
CA ASP A 86 -5.60 14.37 -8.29
C ASP A 86 -6.95 15.06 -8.16
N TRP A 87 -7.50 15.11 -6.95
CA TRP A 87 -8.71 15.89 -6.68
C TRP A 87 -8.32 17.36 -6.51
N GLY A 88 -7.92 17.99 -7.61
CA GLY A 88 -7.52 19.38 -7.68
C GLY A 88 -8.70 20.31 -7.42
N SER A 89 -8.99 20.58 -6.14
CA SER A 89 -9.82 21.70 -5.68
C SER A 89 -9.96 21.77 -4.15
N ASP A 90 -9.92 20.64 -3.45
CA ASP A 90 -10.36 20.56 -2.04
C ASP A 90 -9.23 20.45 -1.01
N GLY A 91 -7.97 20.66 -1.42
CA GLY A 91 -6.80 20.60 -0.52
C GLY A 91 -6.50 19.21 0.06
N GLN A 92 -7.28 18.17 -0.30
CA GLN A 92 -7.15 16.82 0.25
C GLN A 92 -5.98 15.99 -0.34
N GLY A 93 -5.14 16.61 -1.19
CA GLY A 93 -3.95 15.99 -1.76
C GLY A 93 -4.24 14.82 -2.70
N ASN A 94 -3.20 14.34 -3.38
CA ASN A 94 -3.30 13.24 -4.33
C ASN A 94 -3.61 11.94 -3.57
N ARG A 95 -4.57 11.16 -4.09
CA ARG A 95 -4.97 9.86 -3.53
C ARG A 95 -4.54 8.74 -4.46
N ILE A 96 -4.16 7.60 -3.90
CA ILE A 96 -3.75 6.43 -4.68
C ILE A 96 -4.91 5.45 -4.69
N LEU A 97 -5.43 5.18 -5.88
CA LEU A 97 -6.43 4.16 -6.12
C LEU A 97 -5.77 2.87 -6.59
N VAL A 98 -6.35 1.76 -6.17
CA VAL A 98 -5.92 0.40 -6.50
C VAL A 98 -7.11 -0.35 -7.06
N ARG A 99 -6.91 -1.00 -8.20
CA ARG A 99 -7.95 -1.75 -8.90
C ARG A 99 -7.52 -3.20 -9.08
N LYS A 100 -8.47 -4.12 -8.89
CA LYS A 100 -8.28 -5.53 -9.24
C LYS A 100 -8.23 -5.70 -10.75
N THR A 101 -7.25 -6.46 -11.22
CA THR A 101 -7.07 -6.83 -12.62
C THR A 101 -7.18 -8.36 -12.75
N ALA A 102 -7.19 -8.88 -13.98
CA ALA A 102 -7.13 -10.32 -14.21
C ALA A 102 -5.85 -10.98 -13.66
N GLU A 103 -4.83 -10.19 -13.34
CA GLU A 103 -3.55 -10.63 -12.78
C GLU A 103 -3.52 -10.54 -11.25
N SER A 104 -4.61 -10.08 -10.59
CA SER A 104 -4.66 -9.97 -9.14
C SER A 104 -4.50 -11.35 -8.50
N LYS A 105 -3.33 -11.62 -7.93
CA LYS A 105 -2.96 -12.91 -7.34
C LYS A 105 -2.12 -12.70 -6.11
N TYR A 106 -2.14 -13.68 -5.21
CA TYR A 106 -1.21 -13.68 -4.09
C TYR A 106 0.20 -13.99 -4.62
N PRO A 107 1.20 -13.17 -4.29
CA PRO A 107 2.59 -13.42 -4.66
C PRO A 107 3.10 -14.69 -3.96
N ALA A 108 4.12 -15.32 -4.55
CA ALA A 108 4.75 -16.51 -4.00
C ALA A 108 5.44 -16.26 -2.65
N ILE A 109 5.89 -15.02 -2.41
CA ILE A 109 6.53 -14.56 -1.17
C ILE A 109 5.75 -13.35 -0.69
N GLN A 110 5.32 -13.33 0.57
CA GLN A 110 4.71 -12.13 1.17
C GLN A 110 5.79 -11.20 1.74
N LEU A 111 5.55 -9.89 1.78
CA LEU A 111 6.51 -8.93 2.35
C LEU A 111 6.74 -9.18 3.84
N SER A 112 5.71 -9.69 4.54
CA SER A 112 5.84 -10.15 5.93
C SER A 112 6.78 -11.35 6.12
N GLU A 113 6.98 -12.18 5.10
CA GLU A 113 7.87 -13.36 5.15
C GLU A 113 9.35 -12.98 4.96
N ILE A 114 9.64 -11.78 4.45
CA ILE A 114 11.02 -11.33 4.24
C ILE A 114 11.66 -10.99 5.59
N PRO A 115 12.71 -11.71 6.01
CA PRO A 115 13.36 -11.44 7.29
C PRO A 115 14.00 -10.05 7.28
N ALA A 116 13.72 -9.25 8.33
CA ALA A 116 14.57 -8.10 8.62
C ALA A 116 15.94 -8.65 9.01
N LYS A 117 17.04 -8.07 8.51
CA LYS A 117 18.38 -8.61 8.77
C LYS A 117 18.75 -8.70 10.25
N GLN A 118 18.00 -8.11 11.19
CA GLN A 118 18.05 -8.46 12.62
C GLN A 118 16.69 -8.27 13.29
N SER A 119 16.14 -9.35 13.84
CA SER A 119 15.59 -9.47 15.21
C SER A 119 14.53 -10.58 15.26
N GLU A 120 14.90 -11.70 15.89
CA GLU A 120 14.01 -12.68 16.49
C GLU A 120 13.15 -12.06 17.62
N ASN A 121 12.37 -11.02 17.34
CA ASN A 121 11.51 -10.41 18.35
C ASN A 121 10.36 -9.63 17.70
N ASN A 122 9.37 -10.32 17.18
CA ASN A 122 8.00 -9.80 17.17
C ASN A 122 7.02 -10.97 17.11
N ARG A 123 6.97 -11.68 18.25
CA ARG A 123 5.78 -12.45 18.60
C ARG A 123 4.61 -11.50 18.50
N HIS A 124 3.74 -11.72 17.53
CA HIS A 124 2.36 -11.24 17.42
C HIS A 124 1.86 -10.59 18.72
N GLU A 125 2.18 -9.30 18.95
CA GLU A 125 1.65 -8.58 20.10
C GLU A 125 0.19 -8.32 19.78
N GLN A 126 -0.66 -9.19 20.31
CA GLN A 126 -2.10 -9.05 20.35
C GLN A 126 -2.43 -7.71 21.02
N ILE A 127 -2.64 -6.67 20.22
CA ILE A 127 -3.07 -5.36 20.72
C ILE A 127 -4.47 -5.54 21.32
N LYS A 128 -4.54 -5.74 22.64
CA LYS A 128 -5.80 -5.70 23.41
C LYS A 128 -6.22 -4.24 23.54
N ILE A 129 -7.13 -3.81 22.67
CA ILE A 129 -7.77 -2.49 22.78
C ILE A 129 -8.78 -2.56 23.92
N VAL A 130 -8.48 -1.88 25.04
CA VAL A 130 -9.46 -1.64 26.11
C VAL A 130 -10.29 -0.43 25.73
N ILE A 131 -11.56 -0.66 25.35
CA ILE A 131 -12.54 0.41 25.16
C ILE A 131 -13.03 0.84 26.55
N LYS A 132 -12.63 2.02 27.00
CA LYS A 132 -13.19 2.66 28.20
C LYS A 132 -14.52 3.32 27.81
N PRO A 133 -15.68 2.88 28.34
CA PRO A 133 -16.93 3.61 28.13
C PRO A 133 -16.86 4.98 28.81
N ARG A 134 -17.17 6.06 28.07
CA ARG A 134 -17.40 7.38 28.67
C ARG A 134 -18.74 7.37 29.38
N SER A 135 -18.74 7.77 30.65
CA SER A 135 -19.95 7.94 31.45
C SER A 135 -20.73 9.16 30.98
N ASP A 136 -21.97 8.93 30.52
CA ASP A 136 -23.00 9.96 30.43
C ASP A 136 -23.28 10.50 31.84
N LYS A 137 -23.32 11.83 31.97
CA LYS A 137 -23.89 12.46 33.16
C LYS A 137 -24.97 13.45 32.76
N LYS A 138 -26.12 13.16 33.37
CA LYS A 138 -27.43 13.80 33.40
C LYS A 138 -27.39 15.30 33.66
#